data_AF-A0A970BJG2-F1
#
_entry.id   AF-A0A970BJG2-F1
#
_cell.length_a   1.000
_cell.length_b   1.000
_cell.length_c   1.000
_cell.angle_alpha   90.00
_cell.angle_beta   90.00
_cell.angle_gamma   90.00
#
_symmetry.space_group_name_H-M   'P 1'
#
loop_
_entity.id
_entity.type
_entity.pdbx_description
1 polymer ?
#
loop_
_entity_poly.entity_id
_entity_poly.type
_entity_poly.pdbx_seq_one_letter_code
_entity_poly.pdbx_strand_id
1 'polypeptide(L)'
;EEIEHINRQVLFQRRIIEARESFLNSPYSAMVEPEKYLIKPEKPTQRRALPFGLFQPRSKMSFEEACQQYNHDLKVYYMKYREHEKACDRYKICLKDWEFEKNHLINRSIEDIKKAKLKIKKGNRITKIYNEILNNLEIHGRYQNIDSLSRFYYFLDTGRALSMQECMNLLEQELHWEDLKESQDRLERNIMATVCYLHAEAAATTDFDPAKQAENLIEIALRRLREVTPFETI
;
A
#
# COMPACT_ATOMS: atom_id res chain seq x y z
N GLU A 1 6.64 -5.78 16.96
CA GLU A 1 6.65 -4.71 15.93
C GLU A 1 8.03 -4.10 15.74
N GLU A 2 8.71 -3.61 16.78
CA GLU A 2 10.02 -2.94 16.64
C GLU A 2 11.12 -3.82 16.03
N ILE A 3 11.24 -5.09 16.48
CA ILE A 3 12.17 -6.07 15.87
C ILE A 3 11.86 -6.28 14.38
N GLU A 4 10.57 -6.31 14.01
CA GLU A 4 10.17 -6.45 12.61
C GLU A 4 10.53 -5.20 11.80
N HIS A 5 10.34 -4.00 12.36
CA HIS A 5 10.79 -2.76 11.75
C HIS A 5 12.30 -2.78 11.49
N ILE A 6 13.11 -3.16 12.47
CA ILE A 6 14.56 -3.31 12.32
C ILE A 6 14.90 -4.36 11.25
N ASN A 7 14.22 -5.51 11.24
CA ASN A 7 14.42 -6.55 10.24
C ASN A 7 14.12 -6.06 8.81
N ARG A 8 13.05 -5.29 8.61
CA ARG A 8 12.74 -4.65 7.32
C ARG A 8 13.85 -3.71 6.88
N GLN A 9 14.38 -2.90 7.79
CA GLN A 9 15.52 -2.03 7.49
C GLN A 9 16.78 -2.84 7.13
N VAL A 10 17.08 -3.92 7.86
CA VAL A 10 18.21 -4.82 7.57
C VAL A 10 18.07 -5.45 6.20
N LEU A 11 16.88 -5.94 5.83
CA LEU A 11 16.59 -6.49 4.52
C LEU A 11 16.78 -5.45 3.40
N PHE A 12 16.32 -4.22 3.61
CA PHE A 12 16.55 -3.12 2.67
C PHE A 12 18.06 -2.86 2.47
N GLN A 13 18.85 -2.85 3.54
CA GLN A 13 20.31 -2.69 3.42
C GLN A 13 20.96 -3.86 2.67
N ARG A 14 20.47 -5.10 2.83
CA ARG A 14 20.96 -6.26 2.07
C ARG A 14 20.67 -6.11 0.58
N ARG A 15 19.46 -5.66 0.20
CA ARG A 15 19.11 -5.39 -1.20
C ARG A 15 19.99 -4.30 -1.83
N ILE A 16 20.35 -3.26 -1.06
CA ILE A 16 21.33 -2.27 -1.52
C ILE A 16 22.66 -2.96 -1.83
N ILE A 17 23.17 -3.78 -0.91
CA ILE A 17 24.43 -4.51 -1.12
C ILE A 17 24.35 -5.37 -2.38
N GLU A 18 23.30 -6.17 -2.53
CA GLU A 18 23.09 -7.04 -3.70
C GLU A 18 23.10 -6.25 -5.01
N ALA A 19 22.37 -5.12 -5.08
CA ALA A 19 22.33 -4.28 -6.27
C ALA A 19 23.71 -3.68 -6.60
N ARG A 20 24.44 -3.23 -5.58
CA ARG A 20 25.78 -2.65 -5.75
C ARG A 20 26.83 -3.70 -6.12
N GLU A 21 26.80 -4.86 -5.48
CA GLU A 21 27.69 -5.99 -5.81
C GLU A 21 27.41 -6.52 -7.21
N SER A 22 26.13 -6.60 -7.63
CA SER A 22 25.76 -6.94 -9.00
C SER A 22 26.37 -5.98 -10.02
N PHE A 23 26.32 -4.67 -9.75
CA PHE A 23 26.96 -3.68 -10.61
C PHE A 23 28.48 -3.84 -10.62
N LEU A 24 29.13 -4.01 -9.45
CA LEU A 24 30.58 -4.17 -9.36
C LEU A 24 31.08 -5.43 -10.08
N ASN A 25 30.32 -6.52 -10.05
CA ASN A 25 30.66 -7.77 -10.73
C ASN A 25 30.52 -7.68 -12.25
N SER A 26 29.58 -6.85 -12.75
CA SER A 26 29.38 -6.68 -14.18
C SER A 26 28.92 -5.26 -14.54
N PRO A 27 29.85 -4.27 -14.54
CA PRO A 27 29.48 -2.88 -14.81
C PRO A 27 28.93 -2.68 -16.23
N TYR A 28 29.46 -3.44 -17.21
CA TYR A 28 29.03 -3.35 -18.61
C TYR A 28 27.63 -3.88 -18.85
N SER A 29 27.05 -4.67 -17.94
CA SER A 29 25.63 -5.07 -18.02
C SER A 29 24.69 -3.88 -17.87
N ALA A 30 25.14 -2.76 -17.29
CA ALA A 30 24.38 -1.52 -17.23
C ALA A 30 24.38 -0.75 -18.57
N MET A 31 25.26 -1.09 -19.50
CA MET A 31 25.29 -0.50 -20.84
C MET A 31 24.46 -1.33 -21.81
N VAL A 32 23.19 -0.96 -21.94
CA VAL A 32 22.27 -1.60 -22.89
C VAL A 32 22.24 -0.79 -24.19
N GLU A 33 22.65 -1.41 -25.31
CA GLU A 33 22.54 -0.79 -26.63
C GLU A 33 21.05 -0.66 -27.02
N PRO A 34 20.64 0.45 -27.67
CA PRO A 34 19.29 0.60 -28.20
C PRO A 34 18.91 -0.54 -29.17
N GLU A 35 17.67 -0.99 -29.06
CA GLU A 35 17.16 -2.14 -29.80
C GLU A 35 16.88 -1.81 -31.29
N LYS A 36 17.38 -2.65 -32.22
CA LYS A 36 17.46 -2.32 -33.66
C LYS A 36 16.21 -2.64 -34.52
N TYR A 37 15.09 -3.09 -33.95
CA TYR A 37 14.00 -3.71 -34.74
C TYR A 37 12.97 -2.73 -35.31
N LEU A 38 13.36 -1.94 -36.30
CA LEU A 38 12.44 -1.07 -37.04
C LEU A 38 12.30 -1.56 -38.48
N ILE A 39 11.36 -2.47 -38.71
CA ILE A 39 11.00 -2.90 -40.06
C ILE A 39 10.05 -1.86 -40.63
N LYS A 40 10.44 -1.25 -41.74
CA LYS A 40 9.58 -0.31 -42.46
C LYS A 40 8.40 -1.09 -43.07
N PRO A 41 7.14 -0.67 -42.85
CA PRO A 41 6.00 -1.35 -43.43
C PRO A 41 6.07 -1.30 -44.96
N GLU A 42 5.62 -2.38 -45.59
CA GLU A 42 5.61 -2.52 -47.04
C GLU A 42 4.36 -1.91 -47.65
N LYS A 43 4.53 -1.22 -48.78
CA LYS A 43 3.41 -0.58 -49.46
C LYS A 43 2.49 -1.65 -50.09
N PRO A 44 1.17 -1.60 -49.86
CA PRO A 44 0.24 -2.51 -50.50
C PRO A 44 0.36 -2.43 -52.02
N THR A 45 0.54 -3.59 -52.67
CA THR A 45 0.61 -3.68 -54.13
C THR A 45 -0.76 -4.04 -54.69
N GLN A 46 -1.24 -3.23 -55.63
CA GLN A 46 -2.49 -3.52 -56.34
C GLN A 46 -2.21 -4.61 -57.38
N ARG A 47 -2.72 -5.83 -57.16
CA ARG A 47 -2.67 -6.88 -58.18
C ARG A 47 -3.49 -6.45 -59.38
N ARG A 48 -2.88 -6.33 -60.56
CA ARG A 48 -3.61 -6.09 -61.83
C ARG A 48 -4.56 -7.26 -62.06
N ALA A 49 -5.86 -7.01 -62.07
CA ALA A 49 -6.87 -8.01 -62.42
C ALA A 49 -6.70 -8.39 -63.90
N LEU A 50 -6.70 -9.70 -64.18
CA LEU A 50 -6.79 -10.24 -65.54
C LEU A 50 -8.10 -9.78 -66.21
N PRO A 51 -8.14 -9.62 -67.55
CA PRO A 51 -9.17 -8.85 -68.23
C PRO A 51 -10.47 -9.64 -68.51
N PHE A 52 -10.90 -10.53 -67.61
CA PHE A 52 -12.17 -11.25 -67.78
C PHE A 52 -12.89 -11.43 -66.43
N GLY A 53 -14.07 -10.80 -66.32
CA GLY A 53 -15.11 -11.19 -65.36
C GLY A 53 -15.37 -10.21 -64.22
N LEU A 54 -16.50 -9.49 -64.34
CA LEU A 54 -17.40 -8.98 -63.29
C LEU A 54 -16.78 -8.19 -62.13
N PHE A 55 -17.12 -6.90 -62.11
CA PHE A 55 -16.90 -5.92 -61.04
C PHE A 55 -17.02 -6.53 -59.62
N GLN A 56 -15.87 -6.70 -58.94
CA GLN A 56 -15.82 -7.00 -57.50
C GLN A 56 -15.52 -5.71 -56.72
N PRO A 57 -16.54 -4.93 -56.29
CA PRO A 57 -16.33 -3.73 -55.47
C PRO A 57 -15.62 -4.02 -54.13
N ARG A 58 -15.72 -5.26 -53.62
CA ARG A 58 -15.04 -5.72 -52.40
C ARG A 58 -13.51 -5.67 -52.47
N SER A 59 -12.89 -5.90 -53.64
CA SER A 59 -11.42 -5.89 -53.78
C SER A 59 -10.82 -4.48 -53.78
N LYS A 60 -11.62 -3.49 -54.21
CA LYS A 60 -11.25 -2.07 -54.16
C LYS A 60 -11.30 -1.53 -52.73
N MET A 61 -12.36 -1.87 -51.99
CA MET A 61 -12.48 -1.52 -50.56
C MET A 61 -11.37 -2.16 -49.71
N SER A 62 -11.06 -3.45 -49.91
CA SER A 62 -9.98 -4.11 -49.17
C SER A 62 -8.59 -3.53 -49.48
N PHE A 63 -8.37 -3.05 -50.71
CA PHE A 63 -7.13 -2.36 -51.07
C PHE A 63 -7.05 -0.97 -50.41
N GLU A 64 -8.16 -0.24 -50.37
CA GLU A 64 -8.23 1.06 -49.70
C GLU A 64 -8.00 0.95 -48.19
N GLU A 65 -8.60 -0.05 -47.54
CA GLU A 65 -8.33 -0.41 -46.13
C GLU A 65 -6.85 -0.76 -45.91
N ALA A 66 -6.26 -1.58 -46.78
CA ALA A 66 -4.83 -1.90 -46.71
C ALA A 66 -3.94 -0.65 -46.88
N CYS A 67 -4.32 0.30 -47.73
CA CYS A 67 -3.63 1.58 -47.87
C CYS A 67 -3.77 2.46 -46.63
N GLN A 68 -4.94 2.48 -45.98
CA GLN A 68 -5.15 3.21 -44.73
C GLN A 68 -4.33 2.60 -43.58
N GLN A 69 -4.33 1.27 -43.45
CA GLN A 69 -3.53 0.54 -42.48
C GLN A 69 -2.03 0.78 -42.72
N TYR A 70 -1.56 0.71 -43.96
CA TYR A 70 -0.19 1.06 -44.33
C TYR A 70 0.19 2.47 -43.88
N ASN A 71 -0.68 3.46 -44.14
CA ASN A 71 -0.41 4.84 -43.73
C ASN A 71 -0.33 4.98 -42.20
N HIS A 72 -1.16 4.24 -41.46
CA HIS A 72 -1.09 4.19 -40.00
C HIS A 72 0.22 3.56 -39.53
N ASP A 73 0.54 2.37 -40.02
CA ASP A 73 1.76 1.63 -39.65
C ASP A 73 3.02 2.41 -40.02
N LEU A 74 3.01 3.12 -41.14
CA LEU A 74 4.12 3.97 -41.57
C LEU A 74 4.32 5.15 -40.61
N LYS A 75 3.24 5.76 -40.10
CA LYS A 75 3.34 6.79 -39.06
C LYS A 75 3.91 6.22 -37.77
N VAL A 76 3.42 5.06 -37.32
CA VAL A 76 3.94 4.36 -36.13
C VAL A 76 5.43 4.05 -36.29
N TYR A 77 5.84 3.55 -37.45
CA TYR A 77 7.23 3.31 -37.79
C TYR A 77 8.07 4.59 -37.65
N TYR A 78 7.66 5.72 -38.22
CA TYR A 78 8.42 6.96 -38.12
C TYR A 78 8.52 7.48 -36.69
N MET A 79 7.48 7.32 -35.86
CA MET A 79 7.54 7.68 -34.44
C MET A 79 8.58 6.82 -33.71
N LYS A 80 8.50 5.49 -33.85
CA LYS A 80 9.45 4.56 -33.22
C LYS A 80 10.88 4.76 -33.73
N TYR A 81 11.05 5.04 -35.02
CA TYR A 81 12.34 5.34 -35.62
C TYR A 81 12.98 6.60 -35.03
N ARG A 82 12.20 7.67 -34.86
CA ARG A 82 12.69 8.88 -34.21
C ARG A 82 13.03 8.65 -32.73
N GLU A 83 12.29 7.82 -32.02
CA GLU A 83 12.59 7.45 -30.64
C GLU A 83 13.87 6.63 -30.52
N HIS A 84 14.08 5.70 -31.45
CA HIS A 84 15.31 4.93 -31.57
C HIS A 84 16.52 5.83 -31.87
N GLU A 85 16.42 6.77 -32.82
CA GLU A 85 17.50 7.73 -33.09
C GLU A 85 17.87 8.52 -31.83
N LYS A 86 16.86 9.02 -31.09
CA LYS A 86 17.10 9.68 -29.80
C LYS A 86 17.77 8.75 -28.78
N ALA A 87 17.41 7.47 -28.75
CA ALA A 87 18.04 6.49 -27.88
C ALA A 87 19.50 6.24 -28.28
N CYS A 88 19.80 6.13 -29.58
CA CYS A 88 21.17 6.06 -30.09
C CYS A 88 22.00 7.29 -29.74
N ASP A 89 21.43 8.49 -29.85
CA ASP A 89 22.14 9.72 -29.51
C ASP A 89 22.44 9.79 -28.00
N ARG A 90 21.47 9.44 -27.15
CA ARG A 90 21.71 9.29 -25.70
C ARG A 90 22.79 8.25 -25.41
N TYR A 91 22.73 7.09 -26.07
CA TYR A 91 23.72 6.02 -25.89
C TYR A 91 25.12 6.46 -26.29
N LYS A 92 25.28 7.17 -27.43
CA LYS A 92 26.57 7.75 -27.84
C LYS A 92 27.12 8.74 -26.81
N ILE A 93 26.28 9.57 -26.21
CA ILE A 93 26.69 10.48 -25.14
C ILE A 93 27.15 9.67 -23.93
N CYS A 94 26.35 8.69 -23.48
CA CYS A 94 26.73 7.82 -22.37
C CYS A 94 28.05 7.10 -22.61
N LEU A 95 28.32 6.61 -23.83
CA LEU A 95 29.59 5.96 -24.16
C LEU A 95 30.81 6.88 -24.02
N LYS A 96 30.66 8.17 -24.32
CA LYS A 96 31.77 9.13 -24.18
C LYS A 96 32.17 9.32 -22.73
N ASP A 97 31.19 9.42 -21.84
CA ASP A 97 31.41 9.70 -20.42
C ASP A 97 31.49 8.42 -19.57
N TRP A 98 31.28 7.25 -20.19
CA TRP A 98 31.11 5.97 -19.50
C TRP A 98 32.23 5.65 -18.53
N GLU A 99 33.48 5.82 -18.94
CA GLU A 99 34.61 5.45 -18.08
C GLU A 99 34.65 6.29 -16.80
N PHE A 100 34.33 7.58 -16.91
CA PHE A 100 34.23 8.49 -15.76
C PHE A 100 33.06 8.11 -14.86
N GLU A 101 31.86 7.97 -15.41
CA GLU A 101 30.64 7.63 -14.66
C GLU A 101 30.72 6.25 -14.01
N LYS A 102 31.26 5.25 -14.71
CA LYS A 102 31.52 3.91 -14.19
C LYS A 102 32.43 3.98 -12.97
N ASN A 103 33.56 4.68 -13.06
CA ASN A 103 34.50 4.78 -11.94
C ASN A 103 33.92 5.56 -10.76
N HIS A 104 33.15 6.62 -11.01
CA HIS A 104 32.40 7.33 -9.97
C HIS A 104 31.41 6.39 -9.26
N LEU A 105 30.63 5.64 -10.03
CA LEU A 105 29.64 4.71 -9.49
C LEU A 105 30.29 3.52 -8.77
N ILE A 106 31.44 3.02 -9.22
CA ILE A 106 32.23 1.99 -8.52
C ILE A 106 32.63 2.49 -7.13
N ASN A 107 33.25 3.67 -7.05
CA ASN A 107 33.68 4.25 -5.78
C ASN A 107 32.51 4.45 -4.82
N ARG A 108 31.41 5.02 -5.33
CA ARG A 108 30.17 5.19 -4.55
C ARG A 108 29.58 3.86 -4.10
N SER A 109 29.58 2.84 -4.96
CA SER A 109 29.06 1.51 -4.64
C SER A 109 29.83 0.86 -3.50
N ILE A 110 31.16 1.00 -3.48
CA ILE A 110 32.02 0.52 -2.39
C ILE A 110 31.66 1.22 -1.07
N GLU A 111 31.46 2.53 -1.09
CA GLU A 111 31.04 3.28 0.11
C GLU A 111 29.64 2.90 0.60
N ASP A 112 28.69 2.79 -0.32
CA ASP A 112 27.31 2.39 -0.02
C ASP A 112 27.30 1.01 0.65
N ILE A 113 28.07 0.04 0.13
CA ILE A 113 28.21 -1.29 0.72
C ILE A 113 28.80 -1.21 2.13
N LYS A 114 29.87 -0.43 2.34
CA LYS A 114 30.47 -0.24 3.67
C LYS A 114 29.46 0.32 4.67
N LYS A 115 28.71 1.36 4.29
CA LYS A 115 27.66 1.98 5.11
C LYS A 115 26.53 1.01 5.40
N ALA A 116 26.08 0.25 4.41
CA ALA A 116 25.03 -0.75 4.55
C ALA A 116 25.46 -1.89 5.51
N LYS A 117 26.67 -2.42 5.37
CA LYS A 117 27.23 -3.43 6.29
C LYS A 117 27.27 -2.94 7.73
N LEU A 118 27.65 -1.68 7.95
CA LEU A 118 27.63 -1.08 9.30
C LEU A 118 26.20 -1.00 9.87
N LYS A 119 25.23 -0.57 9.06
CA LYS A 119 23.82 -0.50 9.46
C LYS A 119 23.25 -1.89 9.78
N ILE A 120 23.56 -2.90 8.99
CA ILE A 120 23.17 -4.30 9.26
C ILE A 120 23.76 -4.77 10.59
N LYS A 121 25.06 -4.54 10.83
CA LYS A 121 25.71 -4.90 12.10
C LYS A 121 25.03 -4.24 13.30
N LYS A 122 24.68 -2.96 13.19
CA LYS A 122 23.94 -2.22 14.23
C LYS A 122 22.54 -2.80 14.45
N GLY A 123 21.77 -3.01 13.39
CA GLY A 123 20.42 -3.60 13.47
C GLY A 123 20.42 -4.99 14.10
N ASN A 124 21.36 -5.86 13.72
CA ASN A 124 21.50 -7.19 14.31
C ASN A 124 21.87 -7.13 15.80
N ARG A 125 22.74 -6.20 16.19
CA ARG A 125 23.11 -6.00 17.61
C ARG A 125 21.90 -5.57 18.43
N ILE A 126 21.13 -4.60 17.94
CA ILE A 126 19.93 -4.09 18.62
C ILE A 126 18.88 -5.21 18.75
N THR A 127 18.65 -5.95 17.66
CA THR A 127 17.74 -7.11 17.66
C THR A 127 18.15 -8.16 18.67
N LYS A 128 19.46 -8.47 18.78
CA LYS A 128 19.97 -9.38 19.79
C LYS A 128 19.67 -8.90 21.20
N ILE A 129 19.91 -7.61 21.49
CA ILE A 129 19.61 -7.00 22.80
C ILE A 129 18.12 -7.11 23.12
N TYR A 130 17.24 -6.75 22.18
CA TYR A 130 15.79 -6.87 22.39
C TYR A 130 15.40 -8.31 22.70
N ASN A 131 15.85 -9.27 21.90
CA ASN A 131 15.52 -10.69 22.12
C ASN A 131 16.07 -11.20 23.46
N GLU A 132 17.27 -10.78 23.87
CA GLU A 132 17.83 -11.15 25.16
C GLU A 132 17.00 -10.60 26.33
N ILE A 133 16.57 -9.34 26.26
CA ILE A 133 15.68 -8.74 27.26
C ILE A 133 14.33 -9.46 27.29
N LEU A 134 13.70 -9.66 26.12
CA LEU A 134 12.39 -10.30 26.02
C LEU A 134 12.39 -11.76 26.50
N ASN A 135 13.45 -12.50 26.22
CA ASN A 135 13.58 -13.89 26.68
C ASN A 135 13.81 -14.00 28.19
N ASN A 136 14.40 -12.98 28.80
CA ASN A 136 14.66 -12.93 30.24
C ASN A 136 13.50 -12.29 31.03
N LEU A 137 12.51 -11.70 30.36
CA LEU A 137 11.31 -11.18 30.99
C LEU A 137 10.41 -12.36 31.38
N GLU A 138 10.20 -12.54 32.69
CA GLU A 138 9.22 -13.49 33.25
C GLU A 138 7.78 -13.00 33.07
N ILE A 139 7.43 -12.58 31.84
CA ILE A 139 6.14 -12.01 31.48
C ILE A 139 5.59 -12.80 30.30
N HIS A 140 4.30 -13.12 30.35
CA HIS A 140 3.62 -13.82 29.27
C HIS A 140 3.78 -13.06 27.94
N GLY A 141 4.06 -13.78 26.85
CA GLY A 141 4.41 -13.20 25.54
C GLY A 141 3.40 -12.18 24.99
N ARG A 142 2.11 -12.29 25.37
CA ARG A 142 1.07 -11.34 24.98
C ARG A 142 1.33 -9.90 25.44
N TYR A 143 2.06 -9.71 26.54
CA TYR A 143 2.37 -8.40 27.12
C TYR A 143 3.77 -7.90 26.75
N GLN A 144 4.53 -8.64 25.93
CA GLN A 144 5.88 -8.28 25.51
C GLN A 144 5.90 -7.24 24.37
N ASN A 145 4.75 -6.71 23.99
CA ASN A 145 4.64 -5.61 23.03
C ASN A 145 4.98 -4.27 23.70
N ILE A 146 5.38 -3.28 22.89
CA ILE A 146 5.90 -2.01 23.40
C ILE A 146 4.86 -1.24 24.20
N ASP A 147 3.60 -1.25 23.77
CA ASP A 147 2.53 -0.51 24.42
C ASP A 147 2.23 -1.05 25.81
N SER A 148 2.15 -2.37 25.95
CA SER A 148 2.01 -3.05 27.25
C SER A 148 3.19 -2.77 28.18
N LEU A 149 4.43 -2.90 27.70
CA LEU A 149 5.62 -2.62 28.51
C LEU A 149 5.72 -1.14 28.92
N SER A 150 5.35 -0.21 28.03
CA SER A 150 5.27 1.21 28.34
C SER A 150 4.20 1.50 29.39
N ARG A 151 3.05 0.82 29.32
CA ARG A 151 2.00 0.94 30.34
C ARG A 151 2.47 0.39 31.70
N PHE A 152 3.17 -0.74 31.70
CA PHE A 152 3.74 -1.32 32.92
C PHE A 152 4.76 -0.39 33.55
N TYR A 153 5.65 0.21 32.74
CA TYR A 153 6.57 1.24 33.23
C TYR A 153 5.81 2.40 33.88
N TYR A 154 4.77 2.92 33.24
CA TYR A 154 3.94 3.97 33.80
C TYR A 154 3.26 3.58 35.12
N PHE A 155 2.72 2.35 35.24
CA PHE A 155 2.10 1.88 36.48
C PHE A 155 3.09 1.76 37.64
N LEU A 156 4.30 1.28 37.35
CA LEU A 156 5.37 1.16 38.35
C LEU A 156 5.89 2.55 38.76
N ASP A 157 6.13 3.43 37.79
CA ASP A 157 6.66 4.78 38.02
C ASP A 157 5.69 5.65 38.84
N THR A 158 4.40 5.51 38.59
CA THR A 158 3.35 6.21 39.35
C THR A 158 2.97 5.53 40.67
N GLY A 159 3.52 4.35 40.97
CA GLY A 159 3.17 3.56 42.15
C GLY A 159 1.76 2.98 42.13
N ARG A 160 1.07 2.97 40.96
CA ARG A 160 -0.22 2.30 40.78
C ARG A 160 -0.11 0.78 40.89
N ALA A 161 1.06 0.24 40.59
CA ALA A 161 1.41 -1.16 40.78
C ALA A 161 2.75 -1.27 41.51
N LEU A 162 2.89 -2.32 42.31
CA LEU A 162 4.12 -2.68 43.03
C LEU A 162 4.81 -3.91 42.44
N SER A 163 4.14 -4.62 41.53
CA SER A 163 4.66 -5.83 40.91
C SER A 163 4.24 -5.96 39.44
N MET A 164 4.94 -6.80 38.69
CA MET A 164 4.60 -7.07 37.29
C MET A 164 3.24 -7.77 37.16
N GLN A 165 2.86 -8.59 38.14
CA GLN A 165 1.54 -9.22 38.17
C GLN A 165 0.42 -8.18 38.34
N GLU A 166 0.62 -7.20 39.21
CA GLU A 166 -0.31 -6.08 39.35
C GLU A 166 -0.39 -5.24 38.08
N CYS A 167 0.75 -5.01 37.40
CA CYS A 167 0.76 -4.33 36.11
C CYS A 167 -0.09 -5.06 35.06
N MET A 168 0.05 -6.39 34.96
CA MET A 168 -0.78 -7.22 34.07
C MET A 168 -2.25 -7.12 34.45
N ASN A 169 -2.60 -7.23 35.73
CA ASN A 169 -3.98 -7.14 36.18
C ASN A 169 -4.61 -5.76 35.88
N LEU A 170 -3.87 -4.67 36.10
CA LEU A 170 -4.35 -3.32 35.80
C LEU A 170 -4.56 -3.10 34.30
N LEU A 171 -3.64 -3.60 33.47
CA LEU A 171 -3.78 -3.49 32.02
C LEU A 171 -5.03 -4.22 31.52
N GLU A 172 -5.28 -5.43 32.02
CA GLU A 172 -6.50 -6.18 31.67
C GLU A 172 -7.78 -5.47 32.09
N GLN A 173 -7.77 -4.83 33.27
CA GLN A 173 -8.88 -3.99 33.70
C GLN A 173 -9.07 -2.79 32.77
N GLU A 174 -7.99 -2.08 32.40
CA GLU A 174 -8.07 -0.94 31.48
C GLU A 174 -8.62 -1.37 30.10
N LEU A 175 -8.15 -2.51 29.55
CA LEU A 175 -8.67 -3.07 28.30
C LEU A 175 -10.15 -3.44 28.39
N HIS A 176 -10.56 -4.08 29.49
CA HIS A 176 -11.97 -4.42 29.70
C HIS A 176 -12.87 -3.17 29.77
N TRP A 177 -12.39 -2.09 30.40
CA TRP A 177 -13.11 -0.82 30.44
C TRP A 177 -13.21 -0.16 29.07
N GLU A 178 -12.18 -0.25 28.23
CA GLU A 178 -12.23 0.24 26.85
C GLU A 178 -13.29 -0.52 26.02
N ASP A 179 -13.35 -1.85 26.12
CA ASP A 179 -14.36 -2.66 25.44
C ASP A 179 -15.78 -2.30 25.87
N LEU A 180 -16.01 -2.14 27.17
CA LEU A 180 -17.29 -1.71 27.74
C LEU A 180 -17.71 -0.34 27.22
N LYS A 181 -16.76 0.61 27.20
CA LYS A 181 -17.00 1.97 26.70
C LYS A 181 -17.35 1.95 25.22
N GLU A 182 -16.61 1.20 24.40
CA GLU A 182 -16.89 1.10 22.98
C GLU A 182 -18.27 0.46 22.70
N SER A 183 -18.64 -0.54 23.52
CA SER A 183 -19.98 -1.13 23.48
C SER A 183 -21.07 -0.13 23.82
N GLN A 184 -20.86 0.70 24.85
CA GLN A 184 -21.78 1.77 25.21
C GLN A 184 -21.89 2.80 24.08
N ASP A 185 -20.78 3.24 23.48
CA ASP A 185 -20.78 4.20 22.37
C ASP A 185 -21.53 3.66 21.14
N ARG A 186 -21.48 2.34 20.89
CA ARG A 186 -22.28 1.70 19.82
C ARG A 186 -23.77 1.68 20.17
N LEU A 187 -24.11 1.36 21.42
CA LEU A 187 -25.50 1.37 21.88
C LEU A 187 -26.10 2.78 21.78
N GLU A 188 -25.38 3.80 22.24
CA GLU A 188 -25.81 5.20 22.18
C GLU A 188 -26.05 5.67 20.74
N ARG A 189 -25.15 5.32 19.81
CA ARG A 189 -25.33 5.60 18.37
C ARG A 189 -26.55 4.90 17.78
N ASN A 190 -26.80 3.64 18.15
CA ASN A 190 -27.97 2.90 17.68
C ASN A 190 -29.28 3.47 18.23
N ILE A 191 -29.31 3.84 19.51
CA ILE A 191 -30.47 4.50 20.12
C ILE A 191 -30.74 5.82 19.40
N MET A 192 -29.71 6.64 19.20
CA MET A 192 -29.84 7.92 18.49
C MET A 192 -30.39 7.72 17.07
N ALA A 193 -29.86 6.77 16.31
CA ALA A 193 -30.34 6.45 14.97
C ALA A 193 -31.81 6.00 14.97
N THR A 194 -32.21 5.16 15.93
CA THR A 194 -33.57 4.68 16.08
C THR A 194 -34.54 5.81 16.42
N VAL A 195 -34.16 6.70 17.35
CA VAL A 195 -34.96 7.88 17.70
C VAL A 195 -35.12 8.81 16.50
N CYS A 196 -34.03 9.09 15.76
CA CYS A 196 -34.09 9.89 14.55
C CYS A 196 -34.99 9.27 13.47
N TYR A 197 -34.93 7.94 13.29
CA TYR A 197 -35.80 7.22 12.37
C TYR A 197 -37.27 7.33 12.78
N LEU A 198 -37.59 7.08 14.04
CA LEU A 198 -38.97 7.20 14.56
C LEU A 198 -39.49 8.64 14.46
N HIS A 199 -38.64 9.65 14.69
CA HIS A 199 -39.02 11.05 14.48
C HIS A 199 -39.31 11.35 13.00
N ALA A 200 -38.49 10.85 12.08
CA ALA A 200 -38.72 11.01 10.65
C ALA A 200 -40.00 10.29 10.19
N GLU A 201 -40.25 9.08 10.68
CA GLU A 201 -41.46 8.31 10.39
C GLU A 201 -42.73 8.98 10.95
N ALA A 202 -42.68 9.47 12.19
CA ALA A 202 -43.78 10.21 12.82
C ALA A 202 -44.09 11.49 12.04
N ALA A 203 -43.07 12.28 11.70
CA ALA A 203 -43.25 13.50 10.90
C ALA A 203 -43.77 13.23 9.47
N ALA A 204 -43.48 12.04 8.92
CA ALA A 204 -43.97 11.64 7.60
C ALA A 204 -45.42 11.11 7.63
N THR A 205 -45.89 10.59 8.77
CA THR A 205 -47.20 9.91 8.89
C THR A 205 -48.26 10.75 9.62
N THR A 206 -47.85 11.80 10.32
CA THR A 206 -48.72 12.72 11.04
C THR A 206 -48.29 14.17 10.78
N ASP A 207 -49.21 15.16 10.85
CA ASP A 207 -48.88 16.61 10.85
C ASP A 207 -48.17 17.02 12.17
N PHE A 208 -47.15 16.25 12.56
CA PHE A 208 -46.49 16.32 13.84
C PHE A 208 -45.32 17.30 13.75
N ASP A 209 -45.37 18.35 14.55
CA ASP A 209 -44.27 19.32 14.68
C ASP A 209 -43.34 18.89 15.82
N PRO A 210 -42.18 18.28 15.52
CA PRO A 210 -41.28 17.71 16.53
C PRO A 210 -40.72 18.76 17.50
N ALA A 211 -40.75 20.05 17.14
CA ALA A 211 -40.25 21.13 17.98
C ALA A 211 -41.11 21.40 19.23
N LYS A 212 -42.37 20.96 19.27
CA LYS A 212 -43.30 21.27 20.39
C LYS A 212 -43.43 20.19 21.46
N GLN A 213 -42.96 18.96 21.22
CA GLN A 213 -43.24 17.81 22.12
C GLN A 213 -42.08 16.80 22.26
N ALA A 214 -40.83 17.25 22.18
CA ALA A 214 -39.65 16.39 22.33
C ALA A 214 -39.62 15.55 23.63
N GLU A 215 -40.18 16.06 24.73
CA GLU A 215 -40.24 15.36 26.03
C GLU A 215 -41.18 14.14 26.02
N ASN A 216 -42.29 14.17 25.28
CA ASN A 216 -43.25 13.05 25.21
C ASN A 216 -42.68 11.84 24.47
N LEU A 217 -41.79 12.05 23.50
CA LEU A 217 -41.26 10.97 22.67
C LEU A 217 -40.15 10.18 23.36
N ILE A 218 -39.31 10.84 24.17
CA ILE A 218 -38.35 10.17 25.07
C ILE A 218 -39.11 9.28 26.06
N GLU A 219 -40.23 9.76 26.60
CA GLU A 219 -41.07 9.00 27.52
C GLU A 219 -41.74 7.79 26.84
N ILE A 220 -42.21 7.94 25.61
CA ILE A 220 -42.75 6.84 24.79
C ILE A 220 -41.67 5.80 24.45
N ALA A 221 -40.46 6.23 24.09
CA ALA A 221 -39.34 5.35 23.80
C ALA A 221 -38.89 4.57 25.05
N LEU A 222 -38.79 5.24 26.20
CA LEU A 222 -38.48 4.61 27.49
C LEU A 222 -39.58 3.64 27.94
N ARG A 223 -40.86 3.93 27.67
CA ARG A 223 -41.98 3.03 28.01
C ARG A 223 -41.93 1.76 27.15
N ARG A 224 -41.68 1.86 25.85
CA ARG A 224 -41.51 0.68 24.97
C ARG A 224 -40.27 -0.15 25.33
N LEU A 225 -39.16 0.48 25.72
CA LEU A 225 -37.97 -0.23 26.20
C LEU A 225 -38.25 -1.03 27.48
N ARG A 226 -39.07 -0.49 28.40
CA ARG A 226 -39.50 -1.20 29.62
C ARG A 226 -40.53 -2.30 29.35
N GLU A 227 -41.38 -2.16 28.35
CA GLU A 227 -42.34 -3.19 27.93
C GLU A 227 -41.65 -4.41 27.30
N VAL A 228 -40.44 -4.25 26.76
CA VAL A 228 -39.62 -5.33 26.16
C VAL A 228 -38.75 -6.05 27.20
N THR A 229 -38.63 -5.55 28.42
CA THR A 229 -38.04 -6.31 29.54
C THR A 229 -39.16 -6.94 30.37
N PRO A 230 -39.57 -8.19 30.10
CA PRO A 230 -40.31 -8.94 31.10
C PRO A 230 -39.38 -9.19 32.28
N PHE A 231 -39.92 -8.98 33.48
CA PHE A 231 -39.32 -9.43 34.73
C PHE A 231 -38.84 -10.89 34.58
N GLU A 232 -37.53 -11.09 34.53
CA GLU A 232 -36.95 -12.31 35.09
C GLU A 232 -36.82 -12.10 36.60
N THR A 233 -37.97 -12.20 37.28
CA THR A 233 -37.99 -12.81 38.60
C THR A 233 -37.70 -14.28 38.41
N ILE A 234 -36.49 -14.71 38.79
CA ILE A 234 -36.17 -15.75 39.79
C ILE A 234 -34.65 -15.73 40.00
#